data_AF-A0ABD5Y981-F1
#
_entry.id   AF-A0ABD5Y981-F1
#
_cell.length_a   1.000
_cell.length_b   1.000
_cell.length_c   1.000
_cell.angle_alpha   90.00
_cell.angle_beta   90.00
_cell.angle_gamma   90.00
#
_symmetry.space_group_name_H-M   'P 1'
#
loop_
_entity.id
_entity.type
_entity.pdbx_description
1 polymer ?
#
loop_
_entity_poly.entity_id
_entity_poly.type
_entity_poly.pdbx_seq_one_letter_code
_entity_poly.pdbx_strand_id
1 'polypeptide(L)'
;MPSTELELPQADDGGTEPPVRCEACRSAFESESQQTVSFLLLDQLTIPVLSCDDHLQEFTAVCGLTSEDSADLLDHLPAGGVRCPGCRNARYDSSHPLVPVQDGGVVITACPTHQSAIVERFRAGLRTHEQLTATLGTTHSATR
;
A
#
# COMPACT_ATOMS: atom_id res chain seq x y z
N MET A 1 32.63 13.62 46.69
CA MET A 1 32.19 12.56 45.76
C MET A 1 31.28 13.22 44.74
N PRO A 2 31.75 13.53 43.52
CA PRO A 2 30.90 14.05 42.45
C PRO A 2 30.25 12.87 41.72
N SER A 3 28.93 12.86 41.67
CA SER A 3 28.16 11.96 40.80
C SER A 3 28.20 12.54 39.40
N THR A 4 28.94 11.90 38.50
CA THR A 4 28.99 12.26 37.09
C THR A 4 27.63 11.95 36.46
N GLU A 5 26.97 13.01 36.03
CA GLU A 5 25.84 13.02 35.10
C GLU A 5 26.15 12.07 33.93
N LEU A 6 25.39 10.99 33.80
CA LEU A 6 25.28 10.27 32.53
C LEU A 6 24.24 11.02 31.71
N GLU A 7 24.67 12.12 31.09
CA GLU A 7 23.90 12.79 30.04
C GLU A 7 23.74 11.79 28.89
N LEU A 8 22.57 11.14 28.85
CA LEU A 8 22.11 10.40 27.70
C LEU A 8 22.03 11.38 26.52
N PRO A 9 22.62 11.05 25.35
CA PRO A 9 22.48 11.89 24.18
C PRO A 9 20.99 12.03 23.86
N GLN A 10 20.50 13.27 23.96
CA GLN A 10 19.15 13.63 23.53
C GLN A 10 19.09 13.32 22.04
N ALA A 11 18.37 12.25 21.70
CA ALA A 11 18.00 11.98 20.33
C ALA A 11 17.24 13.20 19.83
N ASP A 12 17.86 13.89 18.89
CA ASP A 12 17.25 14.89 18.03
C ASP A 12 15.91 14.32 17.54
N ASP A 13 14.81 14.80 18.13
CA ASP A 13 13.43 14.55 17.68
C ASP A 13 13.24 15.34 16.38
N GLY A 14 14.00 14.93 15.36
CA GLY A 14 13.79 15.32 13.99
C GLY A 14 12.45 14.73 13.58
N GLY A 15 11.40 15.53 13.79
CA GLY A 15 10.01 15.18 13.56
C GLY A 15 9.86 14.29 12.34
N THR A 16 9.78 12.98 12.60
CA THR A 16 9.51 11.99 11.57
C THR A 16 8.04 12.17 11.26
N GLU A 17 7.77 13.06 10.31
CA GLU A 17 6.44 13.24 9.80
C GLU A 17 5.91 11.85 9.43
N PRO A 18 4.71 11.46 9.91
CA PRO A 18 4.22 10.12 9.68
C PRO A 18 4.23 9.84 8.18
N PRO A 19 4.64 8.63 7.74
CA PRO A 19 4.75 8.28 6.32
C PRO A 19 3.42 8.42 5.56
N VAL A 20 2.32 8.66 6.27
CA VAL A 20 0.96 8.81 5.78
C VAL A 20 0.37 10.10 6.34
N ARG A 21 0.16 11.08 5.45
CA ARG A 21 -0.43 12.38 5.78
C ARG A 21 -1.96 12.34 5.74
N CYS A 22 -2.53 11.45 4.93
CA CYS A 22 -3.97 11.22 4.85
C CYS A 22 -4.55 10.72 6.19
N GLU A 23 -5.49 11.49 6.76
CA GLU A 23 -6.14 11.17 8.04
C GLU A 23 -7.03 9.93 7.96
N ALA A 24 -7.68 9.70 6.81
CA ALA A 24 -8.51 8.52 6.58
C ALA A 24 -7.68 7.23 6.59
N CYS A 25 -6.53 7.23 5.91
CA CYS A 25 -5.57 6.12 5.96
C CYS A 25 -5.08 5.86 7.40
N ARG A 26 -4.69 6.93 8.13
CA ARG A 26 -4.22 6.79 9.52
C ARG A 26 -5.28 6.16 10.42
N SER A 27 -6.52 6.65 10.32
CA SER A 27 -7.65 6.12 11.07
C SER A 27 -7.95 4.65 10.75
N ALA A 28 -7.81 4.25 9.48
CA ALA A 28 -7.98 2.87 9.05
C ALA A 28 -6.92 1.92 9.64
N PHE A 29 -5.68 2.38 9.81
CA PHE A 29 -4.59 1.58 10.38
C PHE A 29 -4.65 1.46 11.90
N GLU A 30 -5.07 2.52 12.59
CA GLU A 30 -5.14 2.56 14.06
C GLU A 30 -6.36 1.81 14.63
N SER A 31 -7.40 1.62 13.82
CA SER A 31 -8.66 1.01 14.27
C SER A 31 -8.57 -0.53 14.33
N GLU A 32 -7.94 -1.11 15.36
CA GLU A 32 -7.83 -2.57 15.54
C GLU A 32 -9.19 -3.31 15.52
N SER A 33 -10.28 -2.65 15.93
CA SER A 33 -11.63 -3.22 16.01
C SER A 33 -12.48 -3.01 14.75
N GLN A 34 -12.06 -2.14 13.83
CA GLN A 34 -12.80 -1.76 12.62
C GLN A 34 -11.90 -1.78 11.37
N GLN A 35 -10.89 -2.66 11.35
CA GLN A 35 -10.08 -2.90 10.15
C GLN A 35 -11.00 -3.44 9.05
N THR A 36 -11.58 -2.55 8.27
CA THR A 36 -12.35 -2.90 7.08
C THR A 36 -11.32 -3.37 6.06
N VAL A 37 -11.04 -4.67 6.10
CA VAL A 37 -10.11 -5.31 5.18
C VAL A 37 -10.80 -5.41 3.83
N SER A 38 -10.33 -4.63 2.88
CA SER A 38 -10.69 -4.78 1.47
C SER A 38 -9.85 -5.88 0.85
N PHE A 39 -10.33 -6.45 -0.26
CA PHE A 39 -9.63 -7.49 -1.00
C PHE A 39 -9.34 -6.99 -2.39
N LEU A 40 -8.05 -6.91 -2.75
CA LEU A 40 -7.64 -6.68 -4.11
C LEU A 40 -7.61 -8.02 -4.86
N LEU A 41 -8.40 -8.11 -5.91
CA LEU A 41 -8.25 -9.13 -6.94
C LEU A 41 -7.25 -8.62 -7.95
N LEU A 42 -6.10 -9.27 -8.02
CA LEU A 42 -5.03 -8.93 -8.95
C LEU A 42 -4.66 -10.19 -9.74
N ASP A 43 -4.99 -10.18 -11.02
CA ASP A 43 -4.93 -11.35 -11.89
C ASP A 43 -5.75 -12.51 -11.28
N GLN A 44 -5.11 -13.56 -10.78
CA GLN A 44 -5.80 -14.69 -10.10
C GLN A 44 -5.62 -14.66 -8.57
N LEU A 45 -5.04 -13.59 -8.04
CA LEU A 45 -4.64 -13.48 -6.63
C LEU A 45 -5.68 -12.66 -5.88
N THR A 46 -6.14 -13.19 -4.74
CA THR A 46 -6.98 -12.43 -3.80
C THR A 46 -6.13 -12.00 -2.62
N ILE A 47 -5.85 -10.70 -2.53
CA ILE A 47 -4.88 -10.13 -1.62
C ILE A 47 -5.62 -9.22 -0.63
N PRO A 48 -5.58 -9.52 0.69
CA PRO A 48 -6.17 -8.63 1.68
C PRO A 48 -5.30 -7.37 1.83
N VAL A 49 -5.96 -6.21 1.79
CA VAL A 49 -5.35 -4.88 1.86
C VAL A 49 -6.13 -4.00 2.83
N LEU A 50 -5.46 -3.01 3.38
CA LEU A 50 -6.03 -2.03 4.29
C LEU A 50 -5.56 -0.64 3.87
N SER A 51 -6.50 0.29 3.70
CA SER A 51 -6.30 1.71 3.40
C SER A 51 -7.67 2.40 3.34
N CYS A 52 -7.72 3.69 3.03
CA CYS A 52 -8.97 4.35 2.65
C CYS A 52 -9.32 4.09 1.17
N ASP A 53 -10.59 4.27 0.82
CA ASP A 53 -11.12 3.94 -0.51
C ASP A 53 -10.38 4.68 -1.64
N ASP A 54 -10.05 5.96 -1.44
CA ASP A 54 -9.37 6.78 -2.45
C ASP A 54 -7.99 6.22 -2.82
N HIS A 55 -7.17 5.91 -1.81
CA HIS A 55 -5.82 5.38 -2.04
C HIS A 55 -5.86 3.91 -2.47
N LEU A 56 -6.89 3.14 -2.11
CA LEU A 56 -7.12 1.80 -2.67
C LEU A 56 -7.49 1.86 -4.15
N GLN A 57 -8.34 2.81 -4.56
CA GLN A 57 -8.70 2.98 -5.97
C GLN A 57 -7.49 3.40 -6.81
N GLU A 58 -6.68 4.36 -6.34
CA GLU A 58 -5.45 4.77 -7.00
C GLU A 58 -4.46 3.60 -7.11
N PHE A 59 -4.26 2.86 -6.02
CA PHE A 59 -3.41 1.69 -6.00
C PHE A 59 -3.86 0.63 -7.02
N THR A 60 -5.17 0.36 -7.06
CA THR A 60 -5.79 -0.60 -7.99
C THR A 60 -5.61 -0.15 -9.44
N ALA A 61 -5.84 1.13 -9.73
CA ALA A 61 -5.67 1.71 -11.06
C ALA A 61 -4.23 1.56 -11.55
N VAL A 62 -3.24 1.86 -10.70
CA VAL A 62 -1.82 1.73 -11.02
C VAL A 62 -1.44 0.27 -11.25
N CYS A 63 -1.88 -0.65 -10.40
CA CYS A 63 -1.67 -2.09 -10.61
C CYS A 63 -2.29 -2.55 -11.95
N GLY A 64 -3.49 -2.07 -12.28
CA GLY A 64 -4.20 -2.36 -13.52
C GLY A 64 -3.42 -2.02 -14.79
N LEU A 65 -2.55 -1.01 -14.77
CA LEU A 65 -1.74 -0.63 -15.95
C LEU A 65 -0.81 -1.73 -16.46
N THR A 66 -0.43 -2.65 -15.58
CA THR A 66 0.41 -3.79 -15.96
C THR A 66 -0.35 -5.12 -15.89
N SER A 67 -1.60 -5.07 -15.39
CA SER A 67 -2.67 -6.09 -15.42
C SER A 67 -2.55 -7.10 -16.57
N GLU A 68 -2.43 -8.42 -16.37
CA GLU A 68 -2.65 -9.36 -17.49
C GLU A 68 -4.14 -9.69 -17.61
N ASP A 69 -4.83 -9.74 -16.46
CA ASP A 69 -6.27 -9.95 -16.38
C ASP A 69 -6.93 -8.75 -15.67
N SER A 70 -7.50 -8.95 -14.49
CA SER A 70 -8.26 -7.97 -13.72
C SER A 70 -7.46 -7.38 -12.56
N ALA A 71 -7.74 -6.11 -12.26
CA ALA A 71 -7.33 -5.42 -11.05
C ALA A 71 -8.60 -4.79 -10.44
N ASP A 72 -9.25 -5.51 -9.53
CA ASP A 72 -10.54 -5.12 -8.96
C ASP A 72 -10.48 -5.07 -7.44
N LEU A 73 -11.13 -4.06 -6.85
CA LEU A 73 -11.27 -3.93 -5.41
C LEU A 73 -12.62 -4.50 -4.96
N LEU A 74 -12.58 -5.33 -3.92
CA LEU A 74 -13.77 -5.86 -3.25
C LEU A 74 -13.83 -5.37 -1.81
N ASP A 75 -14.95 -4.75 -1.45
CA ASP A 75 -15.23 -4.32 -0.07
C ASP A 75 -15.76 -5.46 0.82
N HIS A 76 -15.81 -6.68 0.26
CA HIS A 76 -16.32 -7.87 0.93
C HIS A 76 -15.42 -9.06 0.66
N LEU A 77 -15.49 -10.05 1.54
CA LEU A 77 -14.79 -11.32 1.34
C LEU A 77 -15.35 -12.01 0.08
N PRO A 78 -14.50 -12.36 -0.90
CA PRO A 78 -14.97 -12.99 -2.12
C PRO A 78 -15.66 -14.33 -1.84
N ALA A 79 -16.62 -14.69 -2.69
CA ALA A 79 -17.29 -15.98 -2.65
C ALA A 79 -16.27 -17.11 -2.89
N GLY A 80 -15.88 -17.81 -1.83
CA GLY A 80 -14.79 -18.81 -1.84
C GLY A 80 -13.62 -18.45 -0.91
N GLY A 81 -13.64 -17.25 -0.33
CA GLY A 81 -12.66 -16.77 0.63
C GLY A 81 -11.26 -16.60 0.05
N VAL A 82 -10.29 -16.41 0.94
CA VAL A 82 -8.88 -16.33 0.57
C VAL A 82 -8.37 -17.74 0.26
N ARG A 83 -8.13 -18.01 -1.03
CA ARG A 83 -7.71 -19.34 -1.52
C ARG A 83 -6.28 -19.71 -1.11
N CYS A 84 -5.40 -18.71 -0.94
CA CYS A 84 -4.03 -18.95 -0.53
C CYS A 84 -3.97 -19.33 0.96
N PRO A 85 -3.44 -20.52 1.33
CA PRO A 85 -3.28 -20.91 2.73
C PRO A 85 -2.39 -19.94 3.52
N GLY A 86 -1.38 -19.37 2.85
CA GLY A 86 -0.52 -18.34 3.43
C GLY A 86 -1.29 -17.08 3.78
N CYS A 87 -2.03 -16.49 2.82
CA CYS A 87 -2.82 -15.29 3.07
C CYS A 87 -3.96 -15.53 4.08
N ARG A 88 -4.49 -16.76 4.16
CA ARG A 88 -5.48 -17.13 5.18
C ARG A 88 -4.91 -17.01 6.60
N ASN A 89 -3.62 -17.30 6.78
CA ASN A 89 -2.94 -17.24 8.08
C ASN A 89 -2.13 -15.94 8.29
N ALA A 90 -1.92 -15.15 7.24
CA ALA A 90 -1.08 -13.93 7.26
C ALA A 90 -1.62 -12.81 8.17
N ARG A 91 -2.88 -12.92 8.63
CA ARG A 91 -3.47 -12.01 9.63
C ARG A 91 -2.72 -12.01 10.97
N TYR A 92 -1.93 -13.05 11.26
CA TYR A 92 -1.22 -13.22 12.53
C TYR A 92 0.26 -12.83 12.48
N ASP A 93 0.78 -12.41 11.33
CA ASP A 93 2.15 -11.91 11.20
C ASP A 93 2.16 -10.39 11.39
N SER A 94 3.04 -9.84 12.22
CA SER A 94 3.09 -8.40 12.53
C SER A 94 3.89 -7.59 11.50
N SER A 95 4.46 -8.22 10.47
CA SER A 95 5.26 -7.56 9.44
C SER A 95 4.47 -7.33 8.15
N HIS A 96 3.51 -6.39 8.19
CA HIS A 96 2.79 -5.96 6.99
C HIS A 96 3.46 -4.73 6.36
N PRO A 97 3.92 -4.81 5.09
CA PRO A 97 4.52 -3.67 4.44
C PRO A 97 3.47 -2.58 4.16
N LEU A 98 3.82 -1.34 4.48
CA LEU A 98 3.09 -0.15 4.06
C LEU A 98 3.68 0.34 2.73
N VAL A 99 2.85 0.39 1.69
CA VAL A 99 3.20 0.94 0.38
C VAL A 99 2.67 2.37 0.29
N PRO A 100 3.52 3.39 0.11
CA PRO A 100 3.05 4.77 -0.03
C PRO A 100 2.32 4.95 -1.37
N VAL A 101 1.19 5.66 -1.32
CA VAL A 101 0.38 6.02 -2.49
C VAL A 101 0.02 7.49 -2.34
N GLN A 102 0.68 8.36 -3.10
CA GLN A 102 0.54 9.82 -2.96
C GLN A 102 0.79 10.28 -1.52
N ASP A 103 -0.20 10.93 -0.89
CA ASP A 103 -0.20 11.39 0.50
C ASP A 103 -0.74 10.34 1.50
N GLY A 104 -1.17 9.18 0.98
CA GLY A 104 -1.69 8.04 1.73
C GLY A 104 -0.81 6.80 1.64
N GLY A 105 -1.38 5.64 1.95
CA GLY A 105 -0.68 4.37 1.82
C GLY A 105 -1.59 3.16 1.88
N VAL A 106 -1.07 2.00 1.49
CA VAL A 106 -1.76 0.72 1.48
C VAL A 106 -0.96 -0.31 2.27
N VAL A 107 -1.57 -0.87 3.30
CA VAL A 107 -0.99 -1.96 4.09
C VAL A 107 -1.41 -3.30 3.48
N ILE A 108 -0.44 -4.14 3.16
CA ILE A 108 -0.69 -5.44 2.54
C ILE A 108 -0.65 -6.52 3.62
N THR A 109 -1.81 -7.07 3.97
CA THR A 109 -1.95 -8.08 5.04
C THR A 109 -1.85 -9.52 4.54
N ALA A 110 -1.17 -9.70 3.40
CA ALA A 110 -1.01 -10.96 2.69
C ALA A 110 0.25 -11.72 3.11
N CYS A 111 0.42 -12.97 2.64
CA CYS A 111 1.68 -13.69 2.87
C CYS A 111 2.84 -13.06 2.06
N PRO A 112 4.11 -13.29 2.45
CA PRO A 112 5.27 -12.66 1.81
C PRO A 112 5.33 -12.82 0.29
N THR A 113 4.93 -13.98 -0.24
CA THR A 113 4.86 -14.22 -1.69
C THR A 113 3.91 -13.24 -2.40
N HIS A 114 2.72 -13.04 -1.84
CA HIS A 114 1.74 -12.10 -2.40
C HIS A 114 2.13 -10.65 -2.16
N GLN A 115 2.76 -10.35 -1.01
CA GLN A 115 3.32 -9.03 -0.74
C GLN A 115 4.36 -8.63 -1.80
N SER A 116 5.30 -9.52 -2.14
CA SER A 116 6.28 -9.23 -3.19
C SER A 116 5.61 -9.03 -4.55
N ALA A 117 4.67 -9.92 -4.91
CA ALA A 117 3.98 -9.86 -6.21
C ALA A 117 3.22 -8.54 -6.40
N ILE A 118 2.43 -8.13 -5.41
CA ILE A 118 1.63 -6.90 -5.49
C ILE A 118 2.51 -5.63 -5.48
N VAL A 119 3.61 -5.62 -4.70
CA VAL A 119 4.57 -4.51 -4.67
C VAL A 119 5.30 -4.37 -6.00
N GLU A 120 5.73 -5.49 -6.59
CA GLU A 120 6.36 -5.49 -7.92
C GLU A 120 5.39 -5.00 -9.00
N ARG A 121 4.12 -5.42 -8.92
CA ARG A 121 3.05 -4.97 -9.81
C ARG A 121 2.86 -3.46 -9.74
N PHE A 122 2.71 -2.92 -8.53
CA PHE A 122 2.51 -1.50 -8.31
C PHE A 122 3.69 -0.68 -8.83
N ARG A 123 4.94 -1.10 -8.54
CA ARG A 123 6.14 -0.46 -9.07
C ARG A 123 6.22 -0.50 -10.60
N ALA A 124 5.83 -1.61 -11.22
CA ALA A 124 5.74 -1.71 -12.66
C ALA A 124 4.69 -0.75 -13.23
N GLY A 125 3.51 -0.70 -12.59
CA GLY A 125 2.44 0.25 -12.90
C GLY A 125 2.89 1.71 -12.83
N LEU A 126 3.59 2.11 -11.77
CA LEU A 126 4.12 3.47 -11.63
C LEU A 126 5.06 3.84 -12.77
N ARG A 127 5.99 2.95 -13.13
CA ARG A 127 6.89 3.19 -14.28
C ARG A 127 6.12 3.35 -15.59
N THR A 128 5.09 2.54 -15.80
CA THR A 128 4.22 2.66 -16.98
C THR A 128 3.47 3.99 -16.97
N HIS A 129 2.90 4.39 -15.83
CA HIS A 129 2.20 5.65 -15.66
C HIS A 129 3.11 6.86 -15.96
N GLU A 130 4.32 6.86 -15.41
CA GLU A 130 5.35 7.89 -15.67
C GLU A 130 5.73 7.97 -17.15
N GLN A 131 5.88 6.83 -17.83
CA GLN A 131 6.17 6.80 -19.27
C GLN A 131 5.02 7.35 -20.11
N LEU A 132 3.78 6.99 -19.77
CA LEU A 132 2.58 7.47 -20.47
C LEU A 132 2.41 8.99 -20.29
N THR A 133 2.54 9.48 -19.06
CA THR A 133 2.43 10.90 -18.73
C THR A 133 3.55 11.72 -19.38
N ALA A 134 4.79 11.22 -19.39
CA ALA A 134 5.91 11.87 -20.10
C ALA A 134 5.68 11.94 -21.63
N THR A 135 5.16 10.87 -22.23
CA THR A 135 4.85 10.83 -23.66
C THR A 135 3.70 11.77 -24.03
N LEU A 136 2.65 11.82 -23.21
CA LEU A 136 1.52 12.72 -23.43
C LEU A 136 1.95 14.19 -23.22
N GLY A 137 2.79 14.48 -22.23
CA GLY A 137 3.33 15.81 -21.98
C GLY A 137 4.25 16.33 -23.10
N THR A 138 5.04 15.45 -23.71
CA THR A 138 5.87 15.81 -24.88
C THR A 138 5.02 16.05 -26.13
N THR A 139 3.94 15.28 -26.32
CA THR A 139 3.02 15.47 -27.46
C THR A 139 2.23 16.79 -27.34
N HIS A 140 1.81 17.17 -26.13
CA HIS A 140 1.13 18.45 -25.89
C HIS A 140 2.04 19.67 -26.07
N SER A 141 3.36 19.48 -25.91
CA SER A 141 4.36 20.54 -26.05
C SER A 141 4.83 20.74 -27.50
N ALA A 142 4.56 19.80 -28.41
CA ALA A 142 5.04 19.81 -29.80
C ALA A 142 4.11 20.57 -30.79
N THR A 143 3.07 21.26 -30.31
CA THR A 143 2.12 22.02 -31.16
C THR A 143 2.16 23.53 -30.91
N ARG A 144 3.34 24.12 -30.66
CA ARG A 144 3.49 25.58 -30.61
C ARG A 144 4.50 26.09 -31.62
#